data_AF-A0A9P3FYV9-F1
#
_entry.id   AF-A0A9P3FYV9-F1
#
_cell.length_a   1.000
_cell.length_b   1.000
_cell.length_c   1.000
_cell.angle_alpha   90.00
_cell.angle_beta   90.00
_cell.angle_gamma   90.00
#
_symmetry.space_group_name_H-M   'P 1'
#
loop_
_entity.id
_entity.type
_entity.pdbx_description
1 polymer ?
#
loop_
_entity_poly.entity_id
_entity_poly.type
_entity_poly.pdbx_seq_one_letter_code
_entity_poly.pdbx_strand_id
1 'polypeptide(L)'
;MHPSRSLHSTSERSADVDDLLVRIVRETSFSNYYIVATWAWLVYDHLLTLSQEARYMWCKPLSSVSLLFYINRYGALALRALVVAQGMLDLGSEQSSLITGDKMYVHRGYSLTIPLRHALRRHSCGGLLRAIEALSLLLEVNLIVILAFRIYAIWASRKVMAYLVLLMGLAQAGLVVFADIHTVSYAWKYPATGCAAYNGLGRTQTGTYVFIHMSYVADFDEGTDSAME
;
A
#
# COMPACT_ATOMS: atom_id res chain seq x y z
N MET A 1 24.38 -50.90 -19.75
CA MET A 1 25.00 -49.87 -18.88
C MET A 1 24.15 -48.61 -18.98
N HIS A 2 23.24 -48.39 -18.03
CA HIS A 2 22.40 -47.19 -17.99
C HIS A 2 22.98 -46.19 -16.98
N PRO A 3 23.17 -44.91 -17.35
CA PRO A 3 23.73 -43.92 -16.45
C PRO A 3 22.63 -43.45 -15.48
N SER A 4 22.80 -43.80 -14.21
CA SER A 4 22.06 -43.28 -13.07
C SER A 4 22.37 -41.79 -12.88
N ARG A 5 21.57 -40.92 -13.50
CA ARG A 5 21.63 -39.46 -13.33
C ARG A 5 20.42 -38.97 -12.51
N SER A 6 20.71 -37.97 -11.68
CA SER A 6 19.84 -36.88 -11.23
C SER A 6 18.80 -37.12 -10.11
N LEU A 7 19.25 -37.42 -8.90
CA LEU A 7 18.49 -37.13 -7.66
C LEU A 7 19.03 -35.92 -6.87
N HIS A 8 20.18 -35.36 -7.26
CA HIS A 8 20.84 -34.30 -6.47
C HIS A 8 20.28 -32.87 -6.70
N SER A 9 19.56 -32.62 -7.81
CA SER A 9 19.13 -31.26 -8.19
C SER A 9 17.86 -30.76 -7.52
N THR A 10 17.10 -31.63 -6.85
CA THR A 10 15.86 -31.22 -6.14
C THR A 10 16.15 -30.65 -4.75
N SER A 11 17.26 -31.04 -4.11
CA SER A 11 17.60 -30.57 -2.76
C SER A 11 18.09 -29.13 -2.73
N GLU A 12 18.92 -28.71 -3.70
CA GLU A 12 19.41 -27.32 -3.76
C GLU A 12 18.29 -26.31 -4.03
N ARG A 13 17.27 -26.71 -4.79
CA ARG A 13 16.14 -25.82 -5.10
C ARG A 13 15.22 -25.57 -3.91
N SER A 14 15.16 -26.50 -2.94
CA SER A 14 14.33 -26.31 -1.73
C SER A 14 14.93 -25.25 -0.80
N ALA A 15 16.25 -25.24 -0.63
CA ALA A 15 16.92 -24.32 0.29
C ALA A 15 16.82 -22.84 -0.16
N ASP A 16 16.79 -22.59 -1.47
CA ASP A 16 16.68 -21.24 -2.04
C ASP A 16 15.27 -20.63 -1.81
N VAL A 17 14.23 -21.47 -1.85
CA VAL A 17 12.84 -21.04 -1.63
C VAL A 17 12.62 -20.62 -0.18
N ASP A 18 13.19 -21.35 0.78
CA ASP A 18 13.05 -21.05 2.20
C ASP A 18 13.74 -19.72 2.57
N ASP A 19 14.94 -19.44 2.04
CA ASP A 19 15.62 -18.16 2.27
C ASP A 19 14.84 -16.98 1.68
N LEU A 20 14.30 -17.15 0.48
CA LEU A 20 13.47 -16.14 -0.18
C LEU A 20 12.21 -15.84 0.64
N LEU A 21 11.53 -16.87 1.16
CA LEU A 21 10.31 -16.71 1.95
C LEU A 21 10.59 -15.97 3.27
N VAL A 22 11.69 -16.30 3.96
CA VAL A 22 12.11 -15.60 5.18
C VAL A 22 12.41 -14.13 4.92
N ARG A 23 13.03 -13.79 3.79
CA ARG A 23 13.28 -12.39 3.39
C ARG A 23 11.99 -11.61 3.17
N ILE A 24 11.06 -12.18 2.38
CA ILE A 24 9.77 -11.53 2.08
C ILE A 24 8.97 -11.30 3.35
N VAL A 25 8.84 -12.32 4.22
CA VAL A 25 8.09 -12.20 5.48
C VAL A 25 8.71 -11.12 6.38
N ARG A 26 10.04 -11.06 6.45
CA ARG A 26 10.74 -10.06 7.27
C ARG A 26 10.53 -8.63 6.74
N GLU A 27 10.68 -8.42 5.43
CA GLU A 27 10.51 -7.09 4.82
C GLU A 27 9.07 -6.58 4.95
N THR A 28 8.09 -7.44 4.69
CA THR A 28 6.66 -7.12 4.84
C THR A 28 6.32 -6.81 6.30
N SER A 29 6.83 -7.61 7.25
CA SER A 29 6.60 -7.36 8.68
C SER A 29 7.14 -6.00 9.12
N PHE A 30 8.36 -5.66 8.70
CA PHE A 30 8.98 -4.39 9.06
C PHE A 30 8.18 -3.19 8.55
N SER A 31 7.72 -3.25 7.29
CA SER A 31 6.87 -2.21 6.69
C SER A 31 5.56 -2.03 7.48
N ASN A 32 4.90 -3.14 7.84
CA ASN A 32 3.64 -3.09 8.58
C ASN A 32 3.81 -2.48 9.98
N TYR A 33 4.84 -2.88 10.73
CA TYR A 33 5.13 -2.28 12.03
C TYR A 33 5.46 -0.80 11.92
N TYR A 34 6.23 -0.41 10.90
CA TYR A 34 6.56 0.98 10.66
C TYR A 34 5.32 1.84 10.37
N ILE A 35 4.39 1.34 9.55
CA ILE A 35 3.13 2.03 9.23
C ILE A 35 2.30 2.24 10.50
N VAL A 36 2.11 1.18 11.30
CA VAL A 36 1.33 1.25 12.55
C VAL A 36 1.99 2.19 13.56
N ALA A 37 3.32 2.12 13.72
CA ALA A 37 4.06 3.00 14.62
C ALA A 37 3.94 4.48 14.20
N THR A 38 4.08 4.76 12.90
CA THR A 38 3.92 6.12 12.35
C THR A 38 2.50 6.65 12.58
N TRP A 39 1.48 5.79 12.43
CA TRP A 39 0.10 6.17 12.69
C TRP A 39 -0.16 6.43 14.18
N ALA A 40 0.32 5.56 15.06
CA ALA A 40 0.21 5.74 16.51
C ALA A 40 0.91 7.04 16.96
N TRP A 41 2.09 7.34 16.43
CA TRP A 41 2.79 8.59 16.68
C TRP A 41 2.00 9.81 16.23
N LEU A 42 1.39 9.75 15.04
CA LEU A 42 0.60 10.85 14.49
C LEU A 42 -0.69 11.09 15.30
N VAL A 43 -1.37 10.03 15.73
CA VAL A 43 -2.52 10.12 16.65
C VAL A 43 -2.08 10.72 17.99
N TYR A 44 -0.95 10.27 18.52
CA TYR A 44 -0.40 10.80 19.77
C TYR A 44 -0.10 12.31 19.70
N ASP A 45 0.54 12.81 18.63
CA ASP A 45 0.75 14.26 18.44
C ASP A 45 -0.58 15.03 18.37
N HIS A 46 -1.61 14.46 17.73
CA HIS A 46 -2.94 15.07 17.71
C HIS A 46 -3.56 15.18 19.10
N LEU A 47 -3.49 14.11 19.90
CA LEU A 47 -4.04 14.11 21.26
C LEU A 47 -3.35 15.15 22.16
N LEU A 48 -2.04 15.32 22.01
CA LEU A 48 -1.28 16.31 22.79
C LEU A 48 -1.68 17.76 22.48
N THR A 49 -1.95 18.09 21.22
CA THR A 49 -2.32 19.47 20.82
C THR A 49 -3.82 19.74 20.88
N LEU A 50 -4.66 18.70 20.98
CA LEU A 50 -6.11 18.81 20.93
C LEU A 50 -6.66 19.81 21.96
N SER A 51 -6.10 19.82 23.17
CA SER A 51 -6.52 20.74 24.23
C SER A 51 -6.29 22.21 23.88
N GLN A 52 -5.15 22.52 23.25
CA GLN A 52 -4.80 23.88 22.82
C GLN A 52 -5.64 24.27 21.60
N GLU A 53 -5.81 23.35 20.64
CA GLU A 53 -6.66 23.58 19.47
C GLU A 53 -8.11 23.84 19.84
N ALA A 54 -8.67 23.06 20.76
CA ALA A 54 -10.04 23.27 21.24
C ALA A 54 -10.21 24.67 21.83
N ARG A 55 -9.22 25.16 22.59
CA ARG A 55 -9.28 26.48 23.21
C ARG A 55 -9.08 27.63 22.22
N TYR A 56 -8.17 27.49 21.26
CA TYR A 56 -7.75 28.60 20.40
C TYR A 56 -8.39 28.60 19.01
N MET A 57 -8.78 27.44 18.49
CA MET A 57 -9.29 27.30 17.11
C MET A 57 -10.79 27.03 17.07
N TRP A 58 -11.35 26.21 17.97
CA TRP A 58 -12.75 25.77 17.84
C TRP A 58 -13.77 26.87 18.17
N CYS A 59 -13.40 27.82 19.05
CA CYS A 59 -14.29 28.94 19.42
C CYS A 59 -14.13 30.18 18.52
N LYS A 60 -13.29 30.13 17.49
CA LYS A 60 -13.04 31.27 16.58
C LYS A 60 -13.89 31.13 15.32
N PRO A 61 -14.35 32.25 14.72
CA PRO A 61 -15.01 32.20 13.43
C PRO A 61 -14.08 31.57 12.37
N LEU A 62 -14.65 30.79 11.46
CA LEU A 62 -13.91 30.12 10.40
C LEU A 62 -13.26 31.17 9.48
N SER A 63 -11.96 31.40 9.67
CA SER A 63 -11.13 32.14 8.74
C SER A 63 -10.56 31.20 7.68
N SER A 64 -10.13 31.73 6.52
CA SER A 64 -9.46 30.93 5.49
C SER A 64 -8.19 30.23 6.02
N VAL A 65 -7.50 30.86 6.97
CA VAL A 65 -6.31 30.27 7.63
C VAL A 65 -6.71 29.11 8.53
N SER A 66 -7.82 29.26 9.28
CA SER A 66 -8.37 28.20 10.11
C SER A 66 -8.81 27.01 9.25
N LEU A 67 -9.46 27.26 8.11
CA LEU A 67 -9.87 26.20 7.18
C LEU A 67 -8.65 25.44 6.61
N LEU A 68 -7.61 26.16 6.18
CA LEU A 68 -6.37 25.55 5.70
C LEU A 68 -5.69 24.71 6.79
N PHE A 69 -5.71 25.19 8.04
CA PHE A 69 -5.23 24.42 9.19
C PHE A 69 -6.03 23.13 9.39
N TYR A 70 -7.37 23.18 9.33
CA TYR A 70 -8.21 22.00 9.49
C TYR A 70 -7.99 20.97 8.36
N ILE A 71 -7.94 21.42 7.10
CA ILE A 71 -7.70 20.54 5.95
C ILE A 71 -6.33 19.88 6.07
N ASN A 72 -5.30 20.64 6.42
CA ASN A 72 -3.95 20.09 6.54
C ASN A 72 -3.85 19.09 7.69
N ARG A 73 -4.36 19.45 8.87
CA ARG A 73 -4.26 18.62 10.07
C ARG A 73 -5.15 17.39 10.01
N TYR A 74 -6.46 17.58 9.85
CA TYR A 74 -7.42 16.48 9.86
C TYR A 74 -7.48 15.74 8.53
N GLY A 75 -7.19 16.40 7.40
CA GLY A 75 -7.10 15.73 6.10
C GLY A 75 -5.91 14.77 6.04
N ALA A 76 -4.75 15.14 6.58
CA ALA A 76 -3.62 14.22 6.69
C ALA A 76 -3.95 13.02 7.61
N LEU A 77 -4.57 13.27 8.76
CA LEU A 77 -5.02 12.21 9.68
C LEU A 77 -6.01 11.25 8.98
N ALA A 78 -7.01 11.80 8.30
CA ALA A 78 -8.02 11.01 7.59
C ALA A 78 -7.43 10.20 6.43
N LEU A 79 -6.54 10.79 5.62
CA LEU A 79 -5.90 10.08 4.52
C LEU A 79 -4.99 8.95 5.05
N ARG A 80 -4.20 9.20 6.09
CA ARG A 80 -3.36 8.15 6.70
C ARG A 80 -4.20 7.06 7.36
N ALA A 81 -5.30 7.42 8.02
CA ALA A 81 -6.24 6.44 8.56
C ALA A 81 -6.86 5.58 7.45
N LEU A 82 -7.19 6.17 6.30
CA LEU A 82 -7.69 5.43 5.15
C LEU A 82 -6.66 4.44 4.62
N VAL A 83 -5.39 4.85 4.48
CA VAL A 83 -4.30 3.96 4.04
C VAL A 83 -4.09 2.80 5.02
N VAL A 84 -4.12 3.07 6.34
CA VAL A 84 -4.01 2.00 7.36
C VAL A 84 -5.22 1.08 7.29
N ALA A 85 -6.44 1.61 7.15
CA ALA A 85 -7.66 0.83 7.03
C ALA A 85 -7.62 -0.07 5.80
N GLN A 86 -7.14 0.44 4.65
CA GLN A 86 -6.92 -0.36 3.45
C GLN A 86 -5.96 -1.52 3.72
N GLY A 87 -4.80 -1.26 4.32
CA GLY A 87 -3.84 -2.33 4.66
C GLY A 87 -4.40 -3.38 5.62
N MET A 88 -5.24 -2.99 6.58
CA MET A 88 -5.91 -3.94 7.50
C MET A 88 -6.98 -4.78 6.80
N LEU A 89 -7.71 -4.19 5.84
CA LEU A 89 -8.70 -4.90 5.03
C LEU A 89 -8.03 -5.92 4.09
N ASP A 90 -6.88 -5.59 3.51
CA ASP A 90 -6.11 -6.49 2.65
C ASP A 90 -5.64 -7.74 3.42
N LEU A 91 -5.11 -7.55 4.64
CA LEU A 91 -4.69 -8.67 5.51
C LEU A 91 -5.84 -9.61 5.89
N GLY A 92 -7.07 -9.11 6.01
CA GLY A 92 -8.24 -9.93 6.30
C GLY A 92 -8.65 -10.84 5.13
N SER A 93 -8.29 -10.47 3.90
CA SER A 93 -8.73 -11.17 2.69
C SER A 93 -7.91 -12.42 2.36
N GLU A 94 -6.60 -12.44 2.66
CA GLU A 94 -5.73 -13.58 2.32
C GLU A 94 -5.83 -14.75 3.31
N GLN A 95 -6.25 -14.50 4.55
CA GLN A 95 -6.24 -15.55 5.57
C GLN A 95 -7.27 -16.67 5.34
N SER A 96 -8.26 -16.44 4.46
CA SER A 96 -9.31 -17.43 4.16
C SER A 96 -8.89 -18.47 3.11
N SER A 97 -7.77 -18.29 2.41
CA SER A 97 -7.37 -19.20 1.32
C SER A 97 -6.22 -20.14 1.68
N LEU A 98 -5.61 -20.02 2.86
CA LEU A 98 -4.44 -20.83 3.25
C LEU A 98 -4.75 -21.97 4.24
N ILE A 99 -5.99 -22.11 4.71
CA ILE A 99 -6.41 -23.19 5.62
C ILE A 99 -7.58 -23.99 5.02
N THR A 100 -7.45 -24.34 3.76
CA THR A 100 -8.03 -25.59 3.26
C THR A 100 -6.89 -26.28 2.53
N GLY A 101 -6.35 -27.33 3.14
CA GLY A 101 -5.23 -28.11 2.64
C GLY A 101 -5.56 -28.91 1.37
N ASP A 102 -6.19 -28.28 0.39
CA ASP A 102 -6.40 -28.83 -0.93
C ASP A 102 -5.78 -27.91 -2.00
N LYS A 103 -4.45 -28.02 -2.07
CA LYS A 103 -3.69 -28.07 -3.32
C LYS A 103 -3.98 -26.94 -4.31
N MET A 104 -3.16 -25.88 -4.22
CA MET A 104 -2.85 -25.09 -5.40
C MET A 104 -1.94 -25.94 -6.30
N TYR A 105 -2.55 -26.82 -7.10
CA TYR A 105 -1.88 -27.48 -8.20
C TYR A 105 -1.49 -26.38 -9.21
N VAL A 106 -0.24 -25.94 -9.17
CA VAL A 106 0.43 -25.49 -10.41
C VAL A 106 0.54 -26.75 -11.26
N HIS A 107 -0.49 -27.00 -12.07
CA HIS A 107 -0.58 -28.17 -12.92
C HIS A 107 0.62 -28.17 -13.87
N ARG A 108 1.62 -28.98 -13.52
CA ARG A 108 2.80 -29.29 -14.30
C ARG A 108 2.31 -29.83 -15.66
N GLY A 109 2.44 -29.05 -16.73
CA GLY A 109 2.36 -29.54 -18.11
C GLY A 109 1.42 -28.81 -19.05
N TYR A 110 0.50 -27.97 -18.57
CA TYR A 110 -0.31 -27.14 -19.47
C TYR A 110 0.29 -25.74 -19.49
N SER A 111 1.00 -25.44 -20.57
CA SER A 111 1.21 -24.07 -21.03
C SER A 111 -0.17 -23.49 -21.33
N LEU A 112 -0.90 -23.05 -20.30
CA LEU A 112 -2.11 -22.29 -20.46
C LEU A 112 -1.69 -20.90 -20.92
N THR A 113 -1.33 -20.79 -22.20
CA THR A 113 -1.34 -19.53 -22.94
C THR A 113 -2.79 -19.10 -23.03
N ILE A 114 -3.38 -18.67 -21.91
CA ILE A 114 -4.53 -17.77 -21.99
C ILE A 114 -4.00 -16.57 -22.77
N PRO A 115 -4.57 -16.23 -23.94
CA PRO A 115 -4.16 -15.04 -24.65
C PRO A 115 -4.49 -13.83 -23.78
N LEU A 116 -3.48 -13.40 -23.00
CA LEU A 116 -3.48 -12.22 -22.12
C LEU A 116 -3.92 -10.93 -22.86
N ARG A 117 -3.94 -10.97 -24.19
CA ARG A 117 -4.28 -9.85 -25.07
C ARG A 117 -5.74 -9.41 -25.01
N HIS A 118 -6.69 -10.26 -24.62
CA HIS A 118 -8.11 -9.90 -24.69
C HIS A 118 -8.79 -9.66 -23.33
N ALA A 119 -8.23 -10.13 -22.21
CA ALA A 119 -8.78 -9.86 -20.88
C ALA A 119 -8.34 -8.50 -20.29
N LEU A 120 -7.25 -7.92 -20.81
CA LEU A 120 -6.75 -6.59 -20.43
C LEU A 120 -7.50 -5.49 -21.19
N ARG A 121 -8.80 -5.34 -20.92
CA ARG A 121 -9.52 -4.11 -21.31
C ARG A 121 -8.91 -2.98 -20.47
N ARG A 122 -8.13 -2.10 -21.12
CA ARG A 122 -7.40 -0.97 -20.53
C ARG A 122 -8.33 0.08 -19.90
N HIS A 123 -9.05 -0.24 -18.84
CA HIS A 123 -9.49 0.81 -17.93
C HIS A 123 -8.26 1.23 -17.12
N SER A 124 -7.70 2.38 -17.50
CA SER A 124 -6.52 2.95 -16.86
C SER A 124 -6.86 3.34 -15.43
N CYS A 125 -6.55 2.48 -14.46
CA CYS A 125 -6.50 2.86 -13.05
C CYS A 125 -5.45 3.95 -12.76
N GLY A 126 -4.51 4.16 -13.69
CA GLY A 126 -3.36 5.02 -13.46
C GLY A 126 -3.73 6.47 -13.15
N GLY A 127 -4.87 6.97 -13.65
CA GLY A 127 -5.32 8.32 -13.34
C GLY A 127 -5.70 8.51 -11.86
N LEU A 128 -6.49 7.57 -11.31
CA LEU A 128 -6.91 7.62 -9.91
C LEU A 128 -5.74 7.38 -8.97
N LEU A 129 -4.89 6.39 -9.27
CA LEU A 129 -3.73 6.07 -8.45
C LEU A 129 -2.76 7.26 -8.37
N ARG A 130 -2.42 7.87 -9.52
CA ARG A 130 -1.60 9.08 -9.57
C ARG A 130 -2.23 10.26 -8.85
N ALA A 131 -3.55 10.40 -8.89
CA ALA A 131 -4.24 11.47 -8.16
C ALA A 131 -4.13 11.28 -6.64
N ILE A 132 -4.28 10.05 -6.15
CA ILE A 132 -4.11 9.71 -4.73
C ILE A 132 -2.65 9.91 -4.31
N GLU A 133 -1.69 9.46 -5.10
CA GLU A 133 -0.26 9.64 -4.85
C GLU A 133 0.13 11.12 -4.84
N ALA A 134 -0.34 11.90 -5.82
CA ALA A 134 -0.10 13.34 -5.86
C ALA A 134 -0.72 14.06 -4.65
N LEU A 135 -1.92 13.67 -4.24
CA LEU A 135 -2.56 14.22 -3.03
C LEU A 135 -1.77 13.86 -1.77
N SER A 136 -1.30 12.62 -1.66
CA SER A 136 -0.48 12.15 -0.55
C SER A 136 0.84 12.93 -0.46
N LEU A 137 1.53 13.12 -1.59
CA LEU A 137 2.77 13.92 -1.67
C LEU A 137 2.52 15.37 -1.29
N LEU A 138 1.43 15.97 -1.76
CA LEU A 138 1.07 17.33 -1.42
C LEU A 138 0.85 17.48 0.10
N LEU A 139 0.14 16.56 0.72
CA LEU A 139 -0.06 16.55 2.17
C LEU A 139 1.24 16.32 2.93
N GLU A 140 2.10 15.42 2.46
CA GLU A 140 3.41 15.14 3.08
C GLU A 140 4.34 16.35 3.04
N VAL A 141 4.45 17.03 1.90
CA VAL A 141 5.24 18.27 1.77
C VAL A 141 4.69 19.36 2.69
N ASN A 142 3.37 19.51 2.77
CA ASN A 142 2.73 20.47 3.68
C ASN A 142 3.06 20.17 5.15
N LEU A 143 3.02 18.89 5.56
CA LEU A 143 3.40 18.48 6.91
C LEU A 143 4.89 18.75 7.19
N ILE A 144 5.78 18.43 6.26
CA ILE A 144 7.23 18.68 6.39
C ILE A 144 7.49 20.17 6.61
N VAL A 145 6.83 21.04 5.85
CA VAL A 145 6.95 22.50 5.98
C VAL A 145 6.44 22.98 7.36
N ILE A 146 5.29 22.51 7.81
CA ILE A 146 4.74 22.85 9.13
C ILE A 146 5.67 22.38 10.26
N LEU A 147 6.17 21.15 10.18
CA LEU A 147 7.10 20.61 11.16
C LEU A 147 8.40 21.42 11.21
N ALA A 148 8.95 21.80 10.05
CA ALA A 148 10.13 22.65 9.98
C ALA A 148 9.88 24.02 10.64
N PHE A 149 8.73 24.65 10.41
CA PHE A 149 8.35 25.90 11.08
C PHE A 149 8.15 25.75 12.59
N ARG A 150 7.53 24.65 13.02
CA ARG A 150 7.34 24.36 14.45
C ARG A 150 8.68 24.21 15.16
N ILE A 151 9.62 23.47 14.57
CA ILE A 151 10.97 23.29 15.11
C ILE A 151 11.73 24.62 15.11
N TYR A 152 11.59 25.41 14.05
CA TYR A 152 12.17 26.75 13.98
C TYR A 152 11.71 27.65 15.14
N ALA A 153 10.40 27.63 15.45
CA ALA A 153 9.82 28.41 16.53
C ALA A 153 10.30 27.95 17.92
N ILE A 154 10.40 26.64 18.15
CA ILE A 154 10.84 26.07 19.43
C ILE A 154 12.32 26.36 19.68
N TRP A 155 13.16 26.27 18.65
CA TRP A 155 14.62 26.31 18.80
C TRP A 155 15.22 27.72 18.69
N ALA A 156 14.49 28.71 19.21
CA ALA A 156 14.91 30.11 19.32
C ALA A 156 15.54 30.66 18.02
N SER A 157 14.91 30.38 16.87
CA SER A 157 15.33 30.88 15.55
C SER A 157 16.65 30.33 15.01
N ARG A 158 17.18 29.23 15.57
CA ARG A 158 18.33 28.53 14.97
C ARG A 158 17.91 27.83 13.68
N LYS A 159 18.11 28.52 12.56
CA LYS A 159 17.73 28.08 11.19
C LYS A 159 18.25 26.70 10.79
N VAL A 160 19.39 26.28 11.34
CA VAL A 160 20.06 25.02 10.99
C VAL A 160 19.14 23.80 11.22
N MET A 161 18.45 23.71 12.35
CA MET A 161 17.59 22.55 12.62
C MET A 161 16.36 22.51 11.72
N ALA A 162 15.78 23.68 11.43
CA ALA A 162 14.65 23.77 10.51
C ALA A 162 15.05 23.30 9.11
N TYR A 163 16.21 23.70 8.61
CA TYR A 163 16.74 23.23 7.33
C TYR A 163 17.05 21.73 7.33
N LEU A 164 17.64 21.20 8.41
CA LEU A 164 17.92 19.77 8.51
C LEU A 164 16.63 18.93 8.45
N VAL A 165 15.59 19.31 9.19
CA VAL A 165 14.29 18.61 9.15
C VAL A 165 13.62 18.75 7.79
N LEU A 166 13.66 19.95 7.19
CA LEU A 166 13.11 20.19 5.87
C LEU A 166 13.80 19.33 4.81
N LEU A 167 15.14 19.29 4.80
CA LEU A 167 15.93 18.50 3.85
C LEU A 167 15.70 17.00 4.04
N MET A 168 15.66 16.52 5.28
CA MET A 168 15.38 15.11 5.56
C MET A 168 13.98 14.70 5.09
N GLY A 169 12.97 15.53 5.35
CA GLY A 169 11.61 15.29 4.87
C GLY A 169 11.50 15.33 3.34
N LEU A 170 12.11 16.33 2.68
CA LEU A 170 12.10 16.43 1.22
C LEU A 170 12.85 15.28 0.56
N ALA A 171 13.95 14.79 1.17
CA ALA A 171 14.66 13.62 0.69
C ALA A 171 13.75 12.37 0.73
N GLN A 172 12.99 12.17 1.81
CA GLN A 172 12.02 11.08 1.91
C GLN A 172 10.92 11.18 0.85
N ALA A 173 10.31 12.36 0.68
CA ALA A 173 9.30 12.57 -0.36
C ALA A 173 9.87 12.35 -1.77
N GLY A 174 11.11 12.77 -2.01
CA GLY A 174 11.82 12.55 -3.27
C GLY A 174 12.04 11.07 -3.58
N LEU A 175 12.35 10.25 -2.57
CA LEU A 175 12.46 8.79 -2.71
C LEU A 175 11.11 8.15 -3.07
N VAL A 176 10.02 8.63 -2.49
CA VAL A 176 8.66 8.14 -2.82
C VAL A 176 8.32 8.47 -4.28
N VAL A 177 8.54 9.70 -4.72
CA VAL A 177 8.33 10.11 -6.12
C VAL A 177 9.21 9.29 -7.07
N PHE A 178 10.47 9.08 -6.71
CA PHE A 178 11.39 8.29 -7.52
C PHE A 178 10.91 6.85 -7.67
N ALA A 179 10.47 6.22 -6.58
CA ALA A 179 9.88 4.89 -6.62
C ALA A 179 8.63 4.86 -7.51
N ASP A 180 7.74 5.84 -7.36
CA ASP A 180 6.49 5.92 -8.12
C ASP A 180 6.71 6.02 -9.64
N ILE A 181 7.68 6.83 -10.08
CA ILE A 181 8.03 6.96 -11.51
C ILE A 181 8.43 5.61 -12.14
N HIS A 182 8.95 4.68 -11.34
CA HIS A 182 9.35 3.35 -11.76
C HIS A 182 8.26 2.27 -11.58
N THR A 183 7.09 2.64 -11.06
CA THR A 183 5.94 1.74 -10.98
C THR A 183 5.19 1.68 -12.31
N VAL A 184 4.85 0.46 -12.74
CA VAL A 184 3.93 0.22 -13.85
C VAL A 184 2.66 -0.37 -13.29
N SER A 185 1.53 0.29 -13.54
CA SER A 185 0.22 -0.15 -13.07
C SER A 185 -0.54 -0.96 -14.14
N TYR A 186 -1.21 -2.02 -13.70
CA TYR A 186 -2.09 -2.84 -14.53
C TYR A 186 -3.41 -3.11 -13.80
N ALA A 187 -4.52 -3.16 -14.55
CA ALA A 187 -5.81 -3.57 -14.02
C ALA A 187 -5.85 -5.11 -13.91
N TRP A 188 -6.16 -5.62 -12.73
CA TRP A 188 -6.34 -7.05 -12.48
C TRP A 188 -7.83 -7.37 -12.43
N LYS A 189 -8.26 -8.45 -13.11
CA LYS A 189 -9.68 -8.72 -13.37
C LYS A 189 -10.26 -9.96 -12.68
N TYR A 190 -9.48 -10.82 -12.01
CA TYR A 190 -10.04 -12.02 -11.37
C TYR A 190 -9.10 -12.63 -10.32
N PRO A 191 -9.57 -13.14 -9.16
CA PRO A 191 -10.93 -13.13 -8.63
C PRO A 191 -11.36 -11.79 -8.01
N ALA A 192 -10.43 -10.85 -7.83
CA ALA A 192 -10.73 -9.49 -7.37
C ALA A 192 -10.54 -8.47 -8.50
N THR A 193 -11.43 -7.48 -8.57
CA THR A 193 -11.23 -6.27 -9.36
C THR A 193 -10.35 -5.30 -8.59
N GLY A 194 -9.15 -5.03 -9.10
CA GLY A 194 -8.20 -4.16 -8.43
C GLY A 194 -7.18 -3.58 -9.38
N CYS A 195 -6.38 -2.65 -8.85
CA CYS A 195 -5.26 -2.06 -9.57
C CYS A 195 -3.99 -2.56 -8.88
N ALA A 196 -3.12 -3.22 -9.65
CA ALA A 196 -1.82 -3.70 -9.17
C ALA A 196 -0.71 -2.84 -9.77
N ALA A 197 0.27 -2.46 -8.96
CA ALA A 197 1.47 -1.77 -9.41
C ALA A 197 2.70 -2.67 -9.24
N TYR A 198 3.63 -2.60 -10.19
CA TYR A 198 4.88 -3.35 -10.15
C TYR A 198 6.06 -2.40 -10.36
N ASN A 199 7.07 -2.51 -9.49
CA ASN A 199 8.30 -1.75 -9.63
C ASN A 199 9.27 -2.42 -10.61
N GLY A 200 9.61 -1.71 -11.69
CA GLY A 200 10.53 -2.21 -12.73
C GLY A 200 11.99 -2.37 -12.28
N LEU A 201 12.34 -1.88 -11.09
CA LEU A 201 13.72 -1.86 -10.56
C LEU A 201 14.24 -3.22 -10.05
N GLY A 202 13.40 -4.27 -10.03
CA GLY A 202 13.85 -5.65 -9.94
C GLY A 202 13.87 -6.27 -8.53
N ARG A 203 13.26 -7.46 -8.46
CA ARG A 203 13.42 -8.56 -7.49
C ARG A 203 12.73 -8.54 -6.11
N THR A 204 12.09 -7.47 -5.65
CA THR A 204 11.18 -7.58 -4.49
C THR A 204 9.80 -7.07 -4.83
N GLN A 205 8.84 -7.99 -4.84
CA GLN A 205 7.41 -7.73 -5.06
C GLN A 205 6.82 -7.10 -3.79
N THR A 206 6.86 -5.79 -3.67
CA THR A 206 5.87 -5.06 -2.86
C THR A 206 4.82 -4.52 -3.82
N GLY A 207 3.91 -5.41 -4.23
CA GLY A 207 2.66 -4.98 -4.84
C GLY A 207 1.79 -4.39 -3.75
N THR A 208 1.53 -3.08 -3.80
CA THR A 208 0.41 -2.53 -3.04
C THR A 208 -0.85 -2.95 -3.78
N TYR A 209 -1.55 -3.94 -3.25
CA TYR A 209 -2.81 -4.39 -3.82
C TYR A 209 -3.90 -3.48 -3.27
N VAL A 210 -4.47 -2.61 -4.09
CA VAL A 210 -5.72 -1.96 -3.71
C VAL A 210 -6.85 -2.90 -4.11
N PHE A 211 -7.27 -3.75 -3.17
CA PHE A 211 -8.44 -4.60 -3.34
C PHE A 211 -9.69 -3.74 -3.16
N ILE A 212 -10.27 -3.26 -4.25
CA ILE A 212 -11.63 -2.73 -4.23
C ILE A 212 -12.55 -3.94 -4.27
N HIS A 213 -12.90 -4.47 -3.09
CA HIS A 213 -13.87 -5.55 -2.98
C HIS A 213 -15.26 -5.00 -3.35
N MET A 214 -15.60 -5.02 -4.64
CA MET A 214 -17.00 -4.97 -5.03
C MET A 214 -17.57 -6.35 -4.74
N SER A 215 -18.27 -6.49 -3.62
CA SER A 215 -19.07 -7.67 -3.30
C SER A 215 -20.20 -7.78 -4.32
N TYR A 216 -19.89 -8.29 -5.52
CA TYR A 216 -20.89 -8.90 -6.36
C TYR A 216 -21.18 -10.26 -5.75
N VAL A 217 -22.29 -10.36 -5.03
CA VAL A 217 -22.96 -11.64 -4.82
C VAL A 217 -23.32 -12.11 -6.22
N ALA A 218 -22.48 -12.97 -6.80
CA ALA A 218 -22.90 -13.75 -7.92
C ALA A 218 -23.95 -14.71 -7.35
N ASP A 219 -25.23 -14.38 -7.56
CA ASP A 219 -26.28 -15.39 -7.53
C ASP A 219 -25.84 -16.44 -8.54
N PHE A 220 -25.30 -17.53 -8.01
CA PHE A 220 -25.00 -18.73 -8.78
C PHE A 220 -26.38 -19.27 -9.13
N ASP A 221 -26.84 -18.92 -10.33
CA ASP A 221 -28.08 -19.43 -10.89
C ASP A 221 -27.86 -20.94 -11.10
N GLU A 222 -28.27 -21.71 -10.08
CA GLU A 222 -28.32 -23.17 -10.06
C GLU A 222 -29.48 -23.61 -10.96
N GLY A 223 -29.42 -23.19 -12.22
CA GLY A 223 -30.43 -23.37 -13.24
C GLY A 223 -30.30 -24.72 -13.93
N THR A 224 -30.85 -25.75 -13.28
CA THR A 224 -31.65 -26.81 -13.91
C THR A 224 -31.07 -27.56 -15.12
N ASP A 225 -30.23 -28.56 -14.84
CA ASP A 225 -30.18 -29.79 -15.65
C ASP A 225 -31.31 -30.73 -15.21
N SER A 226 -32.52 -30.50 -15.74
CA SER A 226 -33.61 -31.48 -15.62
C SER A 226 -34.57 -31.36 -16.79
N ALA A 227 -34.27 -32.03 -17.89
CA ALA A 227 -35.23 -32.74 -18.74
C ALA A 227 -34.48 -33.56 -19.80
N MET A 228 -34.14 -34.79 -19.43
CA MET A 228 -33.92 -35.89 -20.36
C MET A 228 -35.26 -36.62 -20.44
N GLU A 229 -36.03 -36.33 -21.50
CA GLU A 229 -37.12 -37.17 -22.04
C GLU A 229 -37.34 -36.84 -23.52
#